data_AF-A0A832ATV7-F1
#
_entry.id   AF-A0A832ATV7-F1
#
_cell.length_a   1.000
_cell.length_b   1.000
_cell.length_c   1.000
_cell.angle_alpha   90.00
_cell.angle_beta   90.00
_cell.angle_gamma   90.00
#
_symmetry.space_group_name_H-M   'P 1'
#
loop_
_entity.id
_entity.type
_entity.pdbx_description
1 polymer ?
#
loop_
_entity_poly.entity_id
_entity_poly.type
_entity_poly.pdbx_seq_one_letter_code
_entity_poly.pdbx_strand_id
1 'polypeptide(L)' 'MGFEVKPVGLVRSPYRKNGEAPHQGRFSEEITEIEIFPEFEEGLRDIETCSH' A
#
# COMPACT_ATOMS: atom_id res chain seq x y z
N MET A 1 22.73 -15.74 8.00
CA MET A 1 21.32 -15.76 8.43
C MET A 1 20.57 -14.80 7.52
N GLY A 2 19.62 -15.28 6.73
CA GLY A 2 18.84 -14.45 5.81
C GLY A 2 17.47 -14.14 6.40
N PHE A 3 16.89 -13.03 5.97
CA PHE A 3 15.49 -12.71 6.23
C PHE A 3 14.71 -12.86 4.92
N GLU A 4 13.50 -13.41 5.02
CA GLU A 4 12.56 -13.49 3.91
C GLU A 4 11.36 -12.60 4.24
N VAL A 5 10.86 -11.89 3.23
CA VAL A 5 9.68 -11.05 3.35
C VAL A 5 8.49 -11.74 2.69
N LYS A 6 7.40 -11.90 3.44
CA LYS A 6 6.12 -12.36 2.91
C LYS A 6 5.25 -11.15 2.56
N PRO A 7 4.73 -11.02 1.33
CA PRO A 7 3.79 -9.95 0.99
C PRO A 7 2.49 -10.10 1.79
N VAL A 8 1.91 -8.98 2.20
CA VAL A 8 0.64 -8.92 2.95
C VAL A 8 -0.53 -8.37 2.15
N GLY A 9 -0.28 -7.91 0.92
CA GLY A 9 -1.28 -7.26 0.10
C GLY A 9 -0.75 -6.75 -1.24
N LEU A 10 -1.55 -5.93 -1.89
CA LEU A 10 -1.30 -5.32 -3.20
C LEU A 10 -1.60 -3.82 -3.16
N VAL A 11 -0.86 -3.05 -3.96
CA VAL A 11 -1.12 -1.62 -4.18
C VAL A 11 -1.81 -1.46 -5.53
N ARG A 12 -2.98 -0.80 -5.54
CA ARG A 12 -3.75 -0.46 -6.75
C ARG A 12 -3.62 1.04 -7.02
N SER A 13 -2.71 1.40 -7.92
CA SER A 13 -2.47 2.79 -8.32
C SER A 13 -2.91 3.07 -9.76
N PRO A 14 -3.14 4.34 -10.14
CA PRO A 14 -3.39 4.71 -11.54
C PRO A 14 -2.15 4.55 -12.43
N TYR A 15 -0.94 4.49 -11.85
CA TYR A 15 0.33 4.33 -12.57
C TYR A 15 0.51 2.88 -13.03
N ARG A 16 0.62 2.66 -14.34
CA ARG A 16 0.72 1.34 -14.97
C ARG A 16 2.10 1.04 -15.50
N LYS A 17 2.91 2.08 -15.73
CA LYS A 17 4.26 1.95 -16.29
C LYS A 17 5.28 2.65 -15.41
N ASN A 18 6.52 2.18 -15.51
CA ASN A 18 7.65 2.82 -14.88
C ASN A 18 7.79 4.26 -15.40
N GLY A 19 7.94 5.21 -14.47
CA GLY A 19 8.06 6.63 -14.77
C GLY A 19 6.75 7.42 -14.77
N GLU A 20 5.59 6.77 -14.68
CA GLU A 20 4.29 7.47 -14.55
C GLU A 20 4.05 7.98 -13.12
N ALA A 21 4.55 7.26 -12.11
CA ALA A 21 4.42 7.66 -10.72
C ALA A 21 5.27 8.90 -10.39
N PRO A 22 4.82 9.78 -9.48
CA PRO A 22 5.61 10.93 -9.05
C PRO A 22 6.88 10.47 -8.35
N HIS A 23 7.93 11.31 -8.38
CA HIS A 23 9.16 11.01 -7.66
C HIS A 23 8.94 10.91 -6.14
N GLN A 24 7.96 11.64 -5.60
CA GLN A 24 7.48 11.48 -4.22
C GLN A 24 5.95 11.55 -4.20
N GLY A 25 5.30 10.59 -3.54
CA GLY A 25 3.84 10.49 -3.49
C GLY A 25 3.15 11.76 -2.96
N ARG A 26 3.76 12.48 -2.01
CA ARG A 26 3.23 13.75 -1.46
C ARG A 26 3.06 14.89 -2.47
N PHE A 27 3.66 14.77 -3.66
CA PHE A 27 3.51 15.75 -4.75
C PHE A 27 2.39 15.38 -5.72
N SER A 28 1.65 14.31 -5.43
CA SER A 28 0.48 13.87 -6.19
C SER A 28 -0.76 13.92 -5.31
N GLU A 29 -1.88 14.28 -5.90
CA GLU A 29 -3.21 14.22 -5.28
C GLU A 29 -3.96 12.93 -5.67
N GLU A 30 -3.34 12.06 -6.49
CA GLU A 30 -3.94 10.80 -6.92
C GLU A 30 -4.15 9.84 -5.74
N ILE A 31 -5.35 9.29 -5.64
CA ILE A 31 -5.71 8.30 -4.62
C ILE A 31 -5.26 6.91 -5.09
N THR A 32 -4.71 6.13 -4.17
CA THR A 32 -4.28 4.75 -4.38
C THR A 32 -4.88 3.88 -3.30
N GLU A 33 -5.25 2.65 -3.65
CA GLU A 33 -5.84 1.70 -2.71
C GLU A 33 -4.81 0.64 -2.31
N ILE A 34 -4.81 0.26 -1.03
CA ILE A 34 -4.01 -0.85 -0.50
C ILE A 34 -4.97 -1.99 -0.18
N GLU A 35 -4.84 -3.09 -0.91
CA GLU A 35 -5.64 -4.30 -0.76
C GLU A 35 -4.88 -5.28 0.14
N ILE A 36 -5.38 -5.57 1.34
CA ILE A 36 -4.77 -6.53 2.27
C ILE A 36 -5.33 -7.93 2.03
N PHE A 37 -4.47 -8.95 2.04
CA PHE A 37 -4.93 -10.33 1.87
C PHE A 37 -5.77 -10.76 3.09
N PRO A 38 -6.82 -11.58 2.89
CA PRO A 38 -7.74 -11.96 3.97
C PRO A 38 -7.06 -12.57 5.20
N GLU A 39 -5.96 -13.31 5.02
CA GLU A 39 -5.19 -13.91 6.12
C GLU A 39 -4.53 -12.89 7.07
N PHE A 40 -4.46 -11.61 6.68
CA PHE A 40 -3.87 -10.51 7.45
C PHE A 40 -4.89 -9.46 7.89
N GLU A 41 -6.18 -9.67 7.63
CA GLU A 41 -7.25 -8.70 7.93
C GLU A 41 -7.29 -8.29 9.41
N GLU A 42 -7.04 -9.21 10.33
CA GLU A 42 -7.01 -8.92 11.78
C GLU A 42 -5.98 -7.82 12.14
N GLY A 43 -4.90 -7.70 11.35
CA GLY A 43 -3.89 -6.65 11.53
C GLY A 43 -4.40 -5.24 11.25
N LEU A 44 -5.59 -5.09 10.66
CA LEU A 44 -6.23 -3.80 10.40
C LEU A 44 -7.09 -3.28 11.56
N ARG A 45 -7.16 -4.00 12.69
CA ARG A 45 -7.95 -3.58 13.83
C ARG A 45 -7.60 -2.14 14.24
N ASP A 46 -8.64 -1.30 14.39
CA ASP A 46 -8.55 0.11 14.80
C ASP A 46 -7.87 1.05 13.80
N ILE A 47 -7.57 0.62 12.57
CA ILE A 47 -6.90 1.46 11.55
C ILE A 47 -7.66 2.75 11.26
N GLU A 48 -8.99 2.69 11.29
CA GLU A 48 -9.90 3.83 11.07
C GLU A 48 -9.77 4.94 12.13
N THR A 49 -9.10 4.67 13.27
CA THR A 49 -8.84 5.68 14.30
C THR A 49 -7.62 6.56 14.00
N CYS A 50 -6.83 6.20 12.98
CA CYS A 50 -5.65 6.90 12.52
C CYS A 50 -5.95 7.71 11.24
N SER A 51 -5.20 8.79 11.03
CA SER A 51 -5.28 9.59 9.78
C SER A 51 -4.03 9.49 8.91
N HIS A 52 -2.89 9.14 9.51
CA HIS A 52 -1.56 9.06 8.87
C HIS A 52 -0.69 8.03 9.61
#